data_AF-A0AAJ1X058-F1
#
_entry.id   AF-A0AAJ1X058-F1
#
_cell.length_a   1.000
_cell.length_b   1.000
_cell.length_c   1.000
_cell.angle_alpha   90.00
_cell.angle_beta   90.00
_cell.angle_gamma   90.00
#
_symmetry.space_group_name_H-M   'P 1'
#
loop_
_entity.id
_entity.type
_entity.pdbx_description
1 polymer ?
#
loop_
_entity_poly.entity_id
_entity_poly.type
_entity_poly.pdbx_seq_one_letter_code
_entity_poly.pdbx_strand_id
1 'polypeptide(L)' 'MRTLERRFRAETGLSLRQWRIRNRMEAAAVLLRSRTTTAAVAHRVGYTDLSAFRRVFKAHFGTTPGEYAARQ' A
#
# COMPACT_ATOMS: atom_id res chain seq x y z
N MET A 1 -6.34 6.83 -25.05
CA MET A 1 -5.96 6.83 -23.61
C MET A 1 -4.44 6.88 -23.31
N ARG A 2 -3.52 7.03 -24.29
CA ARG A 2 -2.05 6.97 -24.06
C ARG A 2 -1.41 8.27 -23.52
N THR A 3 -2.14 9.38 -23.46
CA THR A 3 -1.59 10.69 -23.07
C THR A 3 -1.55 10.89 -21.55
N LEU A 4 -2.54 10.35 -20.83
CA LEU A 4 -2.64 10.51 -19.38
C LEU A 4 -1.54 9.75 -18.63
N GLU A 5 -1.30 8.48 -19.00
CA GLU A 5 -0.23 7.68 -18.38
C GLU A 5 1.17 8.26 -18.60
N ARG A 6 1.43 8.80 -19.80
CA ARG A 6 2.73 9.43 -20.11
C ARG A 6 2.95 10.72 -19.32
N ARG A 7 1.94 11.59 -19.22
CA ARG A 7 2.03 12.83 -18.44
C ARG A 7 2.17 12.53 -16.95
N PHE A 8 1.36 11.61 -16.43
CA PHE A 8 1.45 11.18 -15.03
C PHE A 8 2.84 10.63 -14.68
N ARG A 9 3.42 9.81 -15.56
CA ARG A 9 4.78 9.29 -15.38
C ARG A 9 5.84 10.38 -15.51
N ALA A 10 5.66 11.36 -16.40
CA ALA A 10 6.58 12.49 -16.54
C ALA A 10 6.60 13.37 -15.27
N GLU A 11 5.45 13.54 -14.62
CA GLU A 11 5.33 14.37 -13.40
C GLU A 11 5.74 13.62 -12.12
N THR A 12 5.40 12.34 -12.01
CA THR A 12 5.60 11.57 -10.76
C THR A 12 6.76 10.57 -10.79
N GLY A 13 7.33 10.31 -11.97
CA GLY A 13 8.29 9.23 -12.21
C GLY A 13 7.71 7.82 -12.16
N LEU A 14 6.43 7.66 -11.79
CA LEU A 14 5.78 6.37 -11.56
C LEU A 14 4.68 6.09 -12.59
N SER A 15 4.44 4.81 -12.87
CA SER A 15 3.17 4.43 -13.49
C SER A 15 2.01 4.67 -12.52
N LEU A 16 0.80 4.89 -13.05
CA LEU A 16 -0.42 5.00 -12.24
C LEU A 16 -0.59 3.81 -11.29
N ARG A 17 -0.25 2.60 -11.73
CA ARG A 17 -0.31 1.39 -10.90
C ARG A 17 0.66 1.46 -9.72
N GLN A 18 1.92 1.83 -9.97
CA GLN A 18 2.93 1.96 -8.90
C GLN A 18 2.53 3.05 -7.90
N TRP A 19 2.07 4.20 -8.40
CA TRP A 19 1.60 5.29 -7.55
C TRP A 19 0.40 4.85 -6.69
N ARG A 20 -0.59 4.16 -7.27
CA ARG A 20 -1.73 3.62 -6.52
C ARG A 20 -1.29 2.63 -5.45
N ILE A 21 -0.34 1.74 -5.74
CA ILE A 21 0.20 0.80 -4.75
C ILE A 21 0.86 1.57 -3.61
N ARG A 22 1.73 2.54 -3.93
CA ARG A 22 2.40 3.39 -2.93
C ARG A 22 1.40 4.08 -2.00
N ASN A 23 0.40 4.77 -2.55
CA ASN A 23 -0.62 5.46 -1.76
C ASN A 23 -1.39 4.50 -0.84
N ARG A 24 -1.75 3.30 -1.34
CA ARG A 24 -2.42 2.28 -0.53
C ARG A 24 -1.54 1.77 0.61
N MET A 25 -0.25 1.59 0.36
CA MET A 25 0.71 1.12 1.38
C MET A 25 0.96 2.20 2.44
N GLU A 26 1.13 3.46 2.04
CA GLU A 26 1.27 4.59 2.97
C GLU A 26 0.01 4.75 3.85
N ALA A 27 -1.20 4.67 3.27
CA ALA A 27 -2.44 4.66 4.03
C ALA A 27 -2.55 3.47 5.00
N ALA A 28 -2.12 2.28 4.56
CA ALA A 28 -2.11 1.09 5.42
C ALA A 28 -1.17 1.29 6.63
N ALA A 29 0.01 1.87 6.44
CA ALA A 29 0.94 2.16 7.53
C ALA A 29 0.34 3.12 8.57
N VAL A 30 -0.43 4.12 8.14
CA VAL A 30 -1.17 5.02 9.04
C VAL A 30 -2.22 4.25 9.84
N LEU A 31 -3.03 3.43 9.17
CA LEU A 31 -4.10 2.66 9.81
C LEU A 31 -3.57 1.62 10.80
N LEU A 32 -2.42 1.00 10.53
CA LEU A 32 -1.79 0.03 11.44
C LEU A 32 -1.41 0.64 12.78
N ARG A 33 -1.11 1.95 12.85
CA ARG A 33 -0.85 2.66 14.11
C ARG A 33 -2.10 2.84 14.97
N SER A 34 -3.30 2.74 14.37
CA SER A 34 -4.58 3.00 15.05
C SER A 34 -5.17 1.76 15.73
N ARG A 35 -4.34 0.81 16.18
CA ARG A 35 -4.75 -0.50 16.79
C ARG A 35 -5.77 -1.31 15.98
N THR A 36 -5.80 -1.11 14.66
CA THR A 36 -6.69 -1.86 13.75
C THR A 36 -6.02 -3.18 13.35
N THR A 37 -6.79 -4.27 13.29
CA THR A 37 -6.23 -5.57 12.87
C THR A 37 -5.70 -5.51 11.43
N THR A 38 -4.65 -6.27 11.13
CA THR A 38 -4.06 -6.33 9.79
C THR A 38 -5.09 -6.68 8.71
N ALA A 39 -6.07 -7.54 9.01
CA ALA A 39 -7.12 -7.92 8.08
C ALA A 39 -8.08 -6.75 7.78
N ALA A 40 -8.49 -6.02 8.82
CA ALA A 40 -9.34 -4.83 8.64
C ALA A 40 -8.60 -3.72 7.88
N VAL A 41 -7.30 -3.52 8.13
CA VAL A 41 -6.48 -2.58 7.34
C VAL A 41 -6.44 -3.01 5.87
N ALA A 42 -6.16 -4.28 5.58
CA ALA A 42 -6.12 -4.79 4.21
C ALA A 42 -7.43 -4.48 3.45
N HIS A 43 -8.57 -4.73 4.08
CA HIS A 43 -9.88 -4.45 3.48
C HIS A 43 -10.10 -2.94 3.26
N ARG A 44 -9.77 -2.09 4.23
CA ARG A 44 -9.90 -0.62 4.12
C ARG A 44 -9.04 -0.04 3.01
N VAL A 45 -7.85 -0.59 2.78
CA VAL A 45 -7.01 -0.19 1.66
C VAL A 45 -7.31 -0.97 0.38
N GLY A 46 -8.46 -1.67 0.31
CA GLY A 46 -9.04 -2.28 -0.90
C GLY A 46 -8.52 -3.66 -1.29
N TYR A 47 -7.85 -4.39 -0.40
CA TYR A 47 -7.43 -5.77 -0.63
C TYR A 47 -8.48 -6.73 -0.10
N THR A 48 -8.94 -7.64 -0.95
CA THR A 48 -9.82 -8.76 -0.56
C THR A 48 -9.01 -9.95 -0.06
N ASP A 49 -7.78 -10.11 -0.56
CA ASP A 49 -6.85 -11.16 -0.16
C ASP A 49 -5.77 -10.62 0.80
N LEU A 50 -5.73 -11.19 2.01
CA LEU A 50 -4.79 -10.80 3.07
C LEU A 50 -3.34 -11.17 2.75
N SER A 51 -3.10 -12.29 2.07
CA SER A 51 -1.78 -12.77 1.70
C SER A 51 -1.17 -11.87 0.62
N ALA A 52 -1.97 -11.43 -0.36
CA ALA A 52 -1.58 -10.46 -1.37
C ALA A 52 -1.24 -9.10 -0.73
N PHE A 53 -2.06 -8.63 0.21
CA PHE A 53 -1.75 -7.42 0.98
C PHE A 53 -0.41 -7.55 1.73
N ARG A 54 -0.22 -8.62 2.50
CA ARG A 54 1.01 -8.86 3.27
C ARG A 54 2.24 -8.90 2.38
N ARG A 55 2.16 -9.57 1.22
CA ARG A 55 3.26 -9.64 0.25
C ARG A 55 3.64 -8.27 -0.31
N VAL A 56 2.64 -7.49 -0.74
CA VAL A 56 2.89 -6.15 -1.29
C VAL A 56 3.40 -5.19 -0.21
N PHE A 57 2.84 -5.26 1.00
CA PHE A 57 3.28 -4.44 2.13
C PHE A 57 4.73 -4.74 2.51
N LYS A 58 5.09 -6.02 2.63
CA LYS A 58 6.47 -6.44 2.91
C LYS A 58 7.43 -6.00 1.81
N ALA A 59 7.03 -6.11 0.54
CA ALA A 59 7.85 -5.60 -0.57
C ALA A 59 8.03 -4.07 -0.54
N HIS A 60 7.08 -3.34 0.03
CA HIS A 60 7.12 -1.87 0.09
C HIS A 60 7.89 -1.34 1.32
N PHE A 61 7.70 -1.94 2.50
CA PHE A 61 8.28 -1.46 3.77
C PHE A 61 9.40 -2.36 4.33
N GLY A 62 9.71 -3.48 3.69
CA GLY A 62 10.74 -4.43 4.12
C GLY A 62 10.35 -5.34 5.30
N THR A 63 9.18 -5.14 5.90
CA THR A 63 8.69 -5.90 7.07
C THR A 63 7.19 -6.20 6.91
N THR A 64 6.69 -7.20 7.62
CA THR A 64 5.26 -7.55 7.55
C THR A 64 4.40 -6.47 8.24
N PRO A 65 3.12 -6.33 7.88
CA PRO A 65 2.22 -5.40 8.55
C PRO A 65 2.12 -5.60 10.07
N GLY A 66 2.18 -6.85 10.54
CA GLY A 66 2.10 -7.18 11.97
C GLY A 66 3.35 -6.75 12.72
N GLU A 67 4.54 -7.05 12.19
CA GLU A 67 5.81 -6.57 12.73
C GLU A 67 5.88 -5.03 12.70
N TYR A 68 5.42 -4.41 11.61
CA TYR A 68 5.37 -2.96 11.48
C TYR A 68 4.50 -2.32 12.57
N ALA A 69 3.33 -2.90 12.85
CA ALA A 69 2.42 -2.42 13.89
C ALA A 69 2.96 -2.65 15.31
N ALA A 70 3.77 -3.68 15.54
CA ALA A 70 4.37 -3.98 16.84
C ALA A 70 5.61 -3.14 17.17
N ARG A 71 6.25 -2.53 16.16
CA ARG A 71 7.44 -1.66 16.30
C ARG A 71 7.10 -0.20 16.61
N GLN A 72 5.82 0.15 16.63
CA GLN A 72 5.27 1.50 16.79
C GLN A 72 4.46 1.56 18.08
#